data_AF-A0A1G6JPE6-F1
#
_entry.id   AF-A0A1G6JPE6-F1
#
_cell.length_a   1.000
_cell.length_b   1.000
_cell.length_c   1.000
_cell.angle_alpha   90.00
_cell.angle_beta   90.00
_cell.angle_gamma   90.00
#
_symmetry.space_group_name_H-M   'P 1'
#
loop_
_entity.id
_entity.type
_entity.pdbx_description
1 polymer ?
#
loop_
_entity_poly.entity_id
_entity_poly.type
_entity_poly.pdbx_seq_one_letter_code
_entity_poly.pdbx_strand_id
1 'polypeptide(L)' 'MAKKQKCEIYSRVVGYLSPVSEWNKGKKEEFKDRKTFKPNSKYLYLGIDK' A
#
# COMPACT_ATOMS: atom_id res chain seq x y z
N MET A 1 31.00 -6.07 12.05
CA MET A 1 29.70 -5.35 12.14
C MET A 1 28.91 -5.62 10.87
N ALA A 2 27.60 -5.89 10.95
CA ALA A 2 26.78 -6.18 9.78
C ALA A 2 26.51 -4.91 8.95
N LYS A 3 26.72 -4.98 7.62
CA LYS A 3 26.44 -3.89 6.68
C LYS A 3 24.92 -3.74 6.50
N LYS A 4 24.36 -2.57 6.79
CA LYS A 4 22.94 -2.29 6.56
C LYS A 4 22.69 -2.00 5.08
N GLN A 5 21.63 -2.59 4.53
CA GLN A 5 21.14 -2.28 3.19
C GLN A 5 19.84 -1.45 3.28
N LYS A 6 19.66 -0.52 2.36
CA LYS A 6 18.42 0.25 2.23
C LYS A 6 17.31 -0.67 1.70
N CYS A 7 16.17 -0.68 2.37
CA CYS A 7 14.98 -1.37 1.87
C CYS A 7 14.30 -0.50 0.82
N GLU A 8 14.03 -1.08 -0.35
CA GLU A 8 13.26 -0.43 -1.41
C GLU A 8 11.80 -0.85 -1.31
N ILE A 9 10.91 0.14 -1.31
CA ILE A 9 9.47 -0.07 -1.12
C ILE A 9 8.80 0.04 -2.48
N TYR A 10 8.02 -0.97 -2.84
CA TYR A 10 7.25 -1.01 -4.07
C TYR A 10 5.75 -0.88 -3.78
N SER A 11 5.02 -0.26 -4.72
CA SER A 11 3.57 -0.13 -4.65
C SER A 11 2.95 -0.31 -6.03
N ARG A 12 1.73 -0.86 -6.07
CA ARG A 12 0.99 -1.11 -7.30
C ARG A 12 0.18 0.13 -7.68
N VAL A 13 0.56 0.80 -8.77
CA VAL A 13 -0.06 2.07 -9.19
C VAL A 13 -1.08 1.86 -10.31
N VAL A 14 -0.68 1.26 -11.45
CA VAL A 14 -1.51 1.07 -12.66
C VAL A 14 -1.49 -0.38 -13.17
N GLY A 15 -1.42 -1.34 -12.24
CA GLY A 15 -1.43 -2.78 -12.55
C GLY A 15 -0.09 -3.49 -12.41
N TYR A 16 1.03 -2.76 -12.37
CA TYR A 16 2.37 -3.29 -12.04
C TYR A 16 2.96 -2.63 -10.80
N LEU A 17 4.03 -3.23 -10.26
CA LEU A 17 4.77 -2.72 -9.10
C LEU A 17 5.78 -1.66 -9.56
N SER A 18 5.75 -0.49 -8.94
CA SER A 18 6.71 0.59 -9.18
C SER A 18 7.38 0.99 -7.86
N PRO A 19 8.67 1.33 -7.85
CA PRO A 19 9.36 1.76 -6.65
C PRO A 19 8.82 3.12 -6.19
N VAL A 20 8.50 3.23 -4.90
CA VAL A 20 7.91 4.44 -4.30
C VAL A 20 8.93 5.59 -4.30
N SER A 21 10.23 5.28 -4.30
CA SER A 21 11.32 6.25 -4.43
C SER A 21 11.25 7.08 -5.72
N GLU A 22 10.69 6.54 -6.80
CA GLU A 22 10.64 7.19 -8.12
C GLU A 22 9.35 7.99 -8.34
N TRP A 23 8.45 8.07 -7.35
CA TRP A 23 7.18 8.76 -7.53
C TRP A 23 7.37 10.28 -7.74
N ASN A 24 6.86 10.75 -8.87
CA ASN A 24 6.76 12.18 -9.17
C ASN A 24 5.71 12.87 -8.26
N LYS A 25 5.66 14.20 -8.29
CA LYS A 25 4.75 15.00 -7.45
C LYS A 25 3.28 14.62 -7.67
N GLY A 26 2.86 14.42 -8.92
CA GLY A 26 1.48 14.07 -9.25
C GLY A 26 1.05 12.72 -8.69
N LYS A 27 1.90 11.70 -8.75
CA LYS A 27 1.63 10.37 -8.17
C LYS A 27 1.52 10.39 -6.65
N LYS A 28 2.30 11.23 -5.98
CA LYS A 28 2.20 11.43 -4.54
C LYS A 28 0.86 12.06 -4.14
N GLU A 29 0.40 13.06 -4.90
CA GLU A 29 -0.93 13.66 -4.67
C GLU A 29 -2.05 12.66 -4.99
N GLU A 30 -2.00 11.99 -6.15
CA GLU A 30 -2.97 10.94 -6.52
C GLU A 30 -3.09 9.86 -5.43
N PHE A 31 -1.96 9.43 -4.85
CA PHE A 31 -1.95 8.42 -3.81
C PHE A 31 -2.65 8.88 -2.52
N LYS A 32 -2.56 10.16 -2.16
CA LYS A 32 -3.27 10.72 -0.99
C LYS A 32 -4.78 10.67 -1.17
N ASP A 33 -5.25 10.82 -2.41
CA ASP A 33 -6.68 10.80 -2.74
C ASP A 33 -7.27 9.38 -2.80
N ARG A 34 -6.43 8.34 -2.80
CA ARG A 34 -6.88 6.94 -2.82
C ARG A 34 -7.61 6.59 -1.53
N LYS A 35 -8.78 5.96 -1.67
CA LYS A 35 -9.58 5.45 -0.55
C LYS A 35 -9.37 3.95 -0.41
N THR A 36 -9.05 3.49 0.80
CA THR A 36 -9.02 2.07 1.12
C THR A 36 -10.44 1.55 1.29
N PHE A 37 -10.69 0.36 0.75
CA PHE A 37 -11.93 -0.35 1.05
C PHE A 37 -11.92 -0.74 2.52
N LYS A 38 -12.85 -0.17 3.29
CA LYS A 38 -13.13 -0.60 4.66
C LYS A 38 -14.33 -1.55 4.60
N PRO A 39 -14.14 -2.87 4.81
CA PRO A 39 -15.28 -3.76 4.91
C PRO A 39 -16.16 -3.30 6.09
N ASN A 40 -17.48 -3.29 5.90
CA ASN A 40 -18.41 -3.06 6.99
C ASN A 40 -18.17 -4.15 8.04
N SER A 41 -17.82 -3.73 9.27
CA SER A 41 -17.51 -4.62 10.40
C SER A 41 -18.59 -5.68 10.66
N LYS A 42 -19.82 -5.43 10.21
CA LYS A 42 -20.95 -6.35 10.29
C LYS A 42 -20.73 -7.68 9.54
N TYR A 43 -19.91 -7.71 8.49
CA TYR A 43 -19.66 -8.91 7.66
C TYR A 43 -18.27 -9.53 7.89
N LEU A 44 -17.43 -8.92 8.73
CA LEU A 44 -16.09 -9.45 9.03
C LEU A 44 -16.12 -10.55 10.12
N TYR A 45 -17.15 -10.56 10.97
CA TYR A 45 -17.31 -11.50 12.10
C TYR A 45 -18.37 -12.59 11.87
N LEU A 46 -18.70 -12.91 10.61
CA LEU A 46 -19.75 -13.88 10.29
C LEU A 46 -19.22 -15.28 9.95
N GLY A 47 -17.96 -15.63 10.26
CA GLY A 47 -17.58 -17.04 10.11
C GLY A 47 -16.14 -17.49 10.23
N ILE A 48 -15.19 -16.73 10.79
CA ILE A 48 -13.87 -17.27 11.17
C ILE A 48 -13.42 -16.55 12.47
N ASP A 49 -13.04 -17.35 13.47
CA ASP A 49 -12.41 -17.02 14.77
C ASP A 49 -13.29 -16.49 15.93
N LYS A 50 -14.01 -17.43 16.56
CA LYS A 50 -13.88 -17.71 18.00
C LYS A 50 -13.67 -19.20 18.22
#